data_AF-A0A327PTD1-F1
#
_entry.id   AF-A0A327PTD1-F1
#
_cell.length_a   1.000
_cell.length_b   1.000
_cell.length_c   1.000
_cell.angle_alpha   90.00
_cell.angle_beta   90.00
_cell.angle_gamma   90.00
#
_symmetry.space_group_name_H-M   'P 1'
#
loop_
_entity.id
_entity.type
_entity.pdbx_description
1 polymer ?
#
loop_
_entity_poly.entity_id
_entity_poly.type
_entity_poly.pdbx_seq_one_letter_code
_entity_poly.pdbx_strand_id
1 'polypeptide(L)'
;MWQLIVFIQIWFLLQLPTPDYVVLIINDCKLAKYVSRGESPERFFITLDYKDERKLILVGHDYLDQTDMPSTMSMSFAEIQQRDPLYTSDLKTFEAWANQVAYRKDEKKIFILLSKDYCSGNRFITNQQFTLYEVNVLLQHDE
;
A
#
# COMPACT_ATOMS: atom_id res chain seq x y z
N MET A 1 46.24 8.38 1.25
CA MET A 1 45.10 8.85 2.07
C MET A 1 43.99 9.54 1.29
N TRP A 2 44.02 9.62 -0.06
CA TRP A 2 42.96 10.30 -0.82
C TRP A 2 41.86 9.36 -1.34
N GLN A 3 42.15 8.06 -1.47
CA GLN A 3 41.22 7.08 -2.03
C GLN A 3 39.99 6.82 -1.13
N LEU A 4 40.09 7.00 0.20
CA LEU A 4 38.94 6.82 1.10
C LEU A 4 37.87 7.92 0.96
N ILE A 5 38.28 9.14 0.62
CA ILE A 5 37.36 10.30 0.52
C ILE A 5 36.47 10.16 -0.72
N VAL A 6 36.98 9.55 -1.79
CA VAL A 6 36.23 9.31 -3.03
C VAL A 6 35.12 8.28 -2.82
N PHE A 7 35.36 7.22 -2.02
CA PHE A 7 34.33 6.20 -1.74
C PHE A 7 33.17 6.74 -0.89
N ILE A 8 33.42 7.67 0.03
CA ILE A 8 32.35 8.26 0.87
C ILE A 8 31.44 9.18 0.06
N GLN A 9 32.00 9.94 -0.90
CA GLN A 9 31.25 10.85 -1.76
C GLN A 9 30.32 10.08 -2.73
N ILE A 10 30.77 8.93 -3.25
CA ILE A 10 29.95 8.08 -4.13
C ILE A 10 28.78 7.46 -3.37
N TRP A 11 28.96 7.14 -2.08
CA TRP A 11 27.89 6.54 -1.28
C TRP A 11 26.73 7.50 -0.98
N PHE A 12 27.03 8.79 -0.84
CA PHE A 12 26.01 9.83 -0.65
C PHE A 12 25.25 10.19 -1.94
N LEU A 13 25.86 10.03 -3.11
CA LEU A 13 25.24 10.37 -4.41
C LEU A 13 24.26 9.30 -4.92
N LEU A 14 24.26 8.10 -4.35
CA LEU A 14 23.39 6.98 -4.77
C LEU A 14 22.13 6.82 -3.91
N GLN A 15 21.88 7.74 -2.97
CA GLN A 15 20.59 7.80 -2.29
C GLN A 15 19.55 8.38 -3.27
N LEU A 16 18.95 7.49 -4.08
CA LEU A 16 17.75 7.80 -4.83
C LEU A 16 16.73 8.42 -3.86
N PRO A 17 16.07 9.52 -4.23
CA PRO A 17 15.07 10.13 -3.37
C PRO A 17 14.05 9.08 -2.97
N THR A 18 13.77 8.96 -1.68
CA THR A 18 12.75 8.05 -1.21
C THR A 18 11.45 8.42 -1.89
N PRO A 19 10.73 7.48 -2.53
CA PRO A 19 9.45 7.78 -3.13
C PRO A 19 8.51 8.42 -2.10
N ASP A 20 7.71 9.38 -2.57
CA ASP A 20 6.65 10.09 -1.85
C ASP A 20 5.40 9.20 -1.64
N TYR A 21 5.57 7.89 -1.79
CA TYR A 21 4.54 6.89 -1.62
C TYR A 21 5.05 5.64 -0.92
N VAL A 22 4.11 4.88 -0.36
CA VAL A 22 4.30 3.56 0.22
C VAL A 22 3.51 2.56 -0.61
N VAL A 23 4.11 1.41 -0.93
CA VAL A 23 3.39 0.31 -1.57
C VAL A 23 3.02 -0.72 -0.52
N LEU A 24 1.74 -1.08 -0.44
CA LEU A 24 1.19 -2.08 0.47
C LEU A 24 0.66 -3.27 -0.36
N ILE A 25 1.25 -4.45 -0.16
CA ILE A 25 0.83 -5.69 -0.81
C ILE A 25 -0.16 -6.41 0.11
N ILE A 26 -1.38 -6.57 -0.39
CA ILE A 26 -2.41 -7.37 0.26
C ILE A 26 -2.16 -8.85 -0.09
N ASN A 27 -1.31 -9.50 0.69
CA ASN A 27 -0.84 -10.86 0.43
C ASN A 27 -1.64 -11.97 1.10
N ASP A 28 -2.61 -11.63 1.96
CA ASP A 28 -3.61 -12.60 2.40
C ASP A 28 -4.77 -12.63 1.41
N CYS A 29 -4.92 -13.77 0.74
CA CYS A 29 -5.92 -13.99 -0.30
C CYS A 29 -7.36 -14.02 0.23
N LYS A 30 -7.57 -13.97 1.55
CA LYS A 30 -8.88 -14.01 2.21
C LYS A 30 -9.22 -12.73 2.99
N LEU A 31 -8.25 -11.85 3.25
CA LEU A 31 -8.46 -10.65 4.09
C LEU A 31 -9.24 -9.55 3.37
N ALA A 32 -8.91 -9.25 2.11
CA ALA A 32 -9.49 -8.11 1.39
C ALA A 32 -10.76 -8.48 0.65
N LYS A 33 -11.81 -7.70 0.87
CA LYS A 33 -13.04 -7.72 0.10
C LYS A 33 -13.29 -6.34 -0.48
N TYR A 34 -13.73 -6.31 -1.73
CA TYR A 34 -14.31 -5.09 -2.29
C TYR A 34 -15.71 -4.92 -1.74
N VAL A 35 -15.99 -3.73 -1.22
CA VAL A 35 -17.30 -3.38 -0.72
C VAL A 35 -17.68 -2.04 -1.30
N SER A 36 -18.82 -2.01 -1.97
CA SER A 36 -19.48 -0.77 -2.38
C SER A 36 -20.47 -0.34 -1.30
N ARG A 37 -20.50 0.94 -0.94
CA ARG A 37 -21.50 1.51 -0.02
C ARG A 37 -22.04 2.86 -0.52
N GLY A 38 -23.32 3.12 -0.25
CA GLY A 38 -24.02 4.36 -0.63
C GLY A 38 -24.74 4.23 -1.98
N GLU A 39 -25.87 4.91 -2.13
CA GLU A 39 -26.68 4.84 -3.36
C GLU A 39 -26.43 5.97 -4.37
N SER A 40 -25.64 7.01 -4.02
CA SER A 40 -25.16 8.04 -4.95
C SER A 40 -24.37 9.10 -4.15
N PRO A 41 -23.04 9.17 -4.26
CA PRO A 41 -22.14 8.37 -5.09
C PRO A 41 -21.82 7.03 -4.44
N GLU A 42 -21.61 6.00 -5.27
CA GLU A 42 -21.12 4.70 -4.82
C GLU A 42 -19.68 4.85 -4.33
N ARG A 43 -19.44 4.57 -3.05
CA ARG A 43 -18.09 4.61 -2.45
C ARG A 43 -17.47 3.23 -2.50
N PHE A 44 -16.20 3.17 -2.89
CA PHE A 44 -15.48 1.91 -3.06
C PHE A 44 -14.43 1.69 -1.96
N PHE A 45 -14.69 0.70 -1.11
CA PHE A 45 -13.83 0.34 0.01
C PHE A 45 -13.17 -1.02 -0.20
N ILE A 46 -11.97 -1.17 0.34
CA ILE A 46 -11.25 -2.44 0.44
C ILE A 46 -11.16 -2.79 1.92
N THR A 47 -12.22 -3.40 2.42
CA THR A 47 -12.26 -3.77 3.83
C THR A 47 -11.28 -4.91 4.07
N LEU A 48 -10.38 -4.75 5.03
CA LEU A 48 -9.57 -5.84 5.54
C LEU A 48 -10.28 -6.42 6.77
N ASP A 49 -10.69 -7.67 6.68
CA ASP A 49 -11.33 -8.40 7.78
C ASP A 49 -10.25 -8.87 8.78
N TYR A 50 -9.58 -7.90 9.41
CA TYR A 50 -8.53 -8.17 10.39
C TYR A 50 -9.14 -8.50 11.75
N LYS A 51 -8.83 -9.68 12.31
CA LYS A 51 -9.33 -10.11 13.61
C LYS A 51 -8.29 -9.95 14.70
N ASP A 52 -8.32 -8.80 15.36
CA ASP A 52 -7.89 -8.61 16.75
C ASP A 52 -9.12 -8.06 17.49
N GLU A 53 -9.38 -8.53 18.71
CA GLU A 53 -10.71 -8.88 19.25
C GLU A 53 -11.85 -7.82 19.17
N ARG A 54 -11.58 -6.54 18.81
CA ARG A 54 -12.57 -5.45 18.61
C ARG A 54 -12.11 -4.34 17.63
N LYS A 55 -11.24 -4.61 16.66
CA LYS A 55 -10.64 -3.54 15.84
C LYS A 55 -10.84 -3.75 14.34
N LEU A 56 -11.34 -2.71 13.68
CA LEU A 56 -11.61 -2.71 12.24
C LEU A 56 -10.58 -1.85 11.51
N ILE A 57 -9.95 -2.42 10.48
CA ILE A 57 -9.03 -1.71 9.58
C ILE A 57 -9.71 -1.53 8.25
N LEU A 58 -10.02 -0.28 7.91
CA LEU A 58 -10.60 0.09 6.63
C LEU A 58 -9.50 0.65 5.74
N VAL A 59 -9.22 -0.05 4.64
CA VAL A 59 -8.37 0.45 3.56
C VAL A 59 -9.30 0.77 2.40
N GLY A 60 -9.12 1.88 1.70
CA GLY A 60 -9.99 2.14 0.56
C GLY A 60 -10.01 3.58 0.13
N HIS A 61 -10.92 3.88 -0.77
CA HIS A 61 -11.05 5.21 -1.34
C HIS A 61 -12.36 5.81 -0.85
N ASP A 62 -12.27 6.92 -0.14
CA ASP A 62 -13.45 7.69 0.29
C ASP A 62 -13.53 8.94 -0.56
N TYR A 63 -14.18 8.82 -1.72
CA TYR A 63 -14.38 9.94 -2.64
C TYR A 63 -15.85 10.06 -3.02
N LEU A 64 -16.30 11.30 -3.17
CA LEU A 64 -17.70 11.67 -3.34
C LEU A 64 -18.05 12.01 -4.81
N ASP A 65 -17.10 12.00 -5.74
CA ASP A 65 -17.37 12.35 -7.14
C ASP A 65 -16.38 11.61 -8.08
N GLN A 66 -16.75 11.45 -9.36
CA GLN A 66 -15.90 10.90 -10.41
C GLN A 66 -14.65 11.76 -10.69
N THR A 67 -14.67 13.05 -10.33
CA THR A 67 -13.50 13.93 -10.40
C THR A 67 -12.44 13.63 -9.33
N ASP A 68 -12.83 12.94 -8.27
CA ASP A 68 -11.96 12.53 -7.17
C ASP A 68 -11.43 11.10 -7.37
N MET A 69 -11.42 10.61 -8.61
CA MET A 69 -10.98 9.25 -8.92
C MET A 69 -9.55 9.02 -8.37
N PRO A 70 -9.30 7.89 -7.67
CA PRO A 70 -8.00 7.64 -7.07
C PRO A 70 -6.90 7.66 -8.11
N SER A 71 -5.74 8.24 -7.77
CA SER A 71 -4.58 8.06 -8.64
C SER A 71 -4.27 6.57 -8.71
N THR A 72 -3.99 6.09 -9.91
CA THR A 72 -3.48 4.75 -10.14
C THR A 72 -2.07 4.83 -10.69
N MET A 73 -1.25 3.84 -10.36
CA MET A 73 0.04 3.65 -11.04
C MET A 73 0.13 2.21 -11.57
N SER A 74 0.87 2.04 -12.64
CA SER A 74 1.19 0.73 -13.19
C SER A 74 2.62 0.37 -12.83
N MET A 75 2.83 -0.80 -12.24
CA MET A 75 4.16 -1.32 -11.93
C MET A 75 4.23 -2.82 -12.15
N SER A 76 5.38 -3.31 -12.57
CA SER A 76 5.72 -4.73 -12.50
C SER A 76 6.00 -5.16 -11.07
N PHE A 77 5.88 -6.46 -10.79
CA PHE A 77 6.18 -6.97 -9.45
C PHE A 77 7.64 -6.73 -9.05
N ALA A 78 8.59 -6.77 -10.00
CA ALA A 78 10.00 -6.48 -9.74
C ALA A 78 10.21 -5.03 -9.28
N GLU A 79 9.55 -4.07 -9.94
CA GLU A 79 9.59 -2.67 -9.55
C GLU A 79 8.95 -2.47 -8.17
N ILE A 80 7.83 -3.14 -7.88
CA ILE A 80 7.20 -3.13 -6.57
C ILE A 80 8.19 -3.58 -5.49
N GLN A 81 8.92 -4.69 -5.70
CA GLN A 81 9.91 -5.19 -4.73
C GLN A 81 11.05 -4.19 -4.47
N GLN A 82 11.48 -3.44 -5.50
CA GLN A 82 12.53 -2.43 -5.36
C GLN A 82 12.09 -1.21 -4.52
N ARG A 83 10.79 -1.06 -4.24
CA ARG A 83 10.23 0.04 -3.44
C ARG A 83 10.04 -0.30 -1.96
N ASP A 84 10.59 -1.42 -1.49
CA ASP A 84 10.45 -1.89 -0.11
C ASP A 84 8.97 -1.95 0.34
N PRO A 85 8.16 -2.79 -0.33
CA PRO A 85 6.73 -2.82 -0.09
C PRO A 85 6.43 -3.42 1.28
N LEU A 86 5.40 -2.90 1.95
CA LEU A 86 4.86 -3.50 3.16
C LEU A 86 3.91 -4.63 2.80
N TYR A 87 3.93 -5.73 3.55
CA TYR A 87 3.01 -6.84 3.36
C TYR A 87 1.98 -6.87 4.49
N THR A 88 0.71 -7.09 4.14
CA THR A 88 -0.35 -7.21 5.16
C THR A 88 -0.10 -8.35 6.15
N SER A 89 0.59 -9.41 5.75
CA SER A 89 1.01 -10.51 6.65
C SER A 89 1.97 -10.10 7.76
N ASP A 90 2.70 -9.00 7.55
CA ASP A 90 3.71 -8.50 8.49
C ASP A 90 3.08 -7.48 9.46
N LEU A 91 1.90 -6.95 9.10
CA LEU A 91 1.11 -6.03 9.91
C LEU A 91 0.12 -6.79 10.81
N LYS A 92 0.67 -7.62 11.70
CA LYS A 92 -0.08 -8.53 12.59
C LYS A 92 -0.69 -7.88 13.85
N THR A 93 -0.61 -6.57 13.98
CA THR A 93 -1.23 -5.87 15.11
C THR A 93 -1.78 -4.55 14.65
N PHE A 94 -2.84 -4.07 15.31
CA PHE A 94 -3.36 -2.73 15.07
C PHE A 94 -2.27 -1.66 15.22
N GLU A 95 -1.35 -1.84 16.17
CA GLU A 95 -0.19 -0.96 16.37
C GLU A 95 0.78 -0.99 15.19
N ALA A 96 1.03 -2.15 14.58
CA ALA A 96 1.84 -2.25 13.38
C ALA A 96 1.21 -1.46 12.23
N TRP A 97 -0.12 -1.57 12.06
CA TRP A 97 -0.86 -0.76 11.11
C TRP A 97 -0.76 0.74 11.41
N ALA A 98 -0.94 1.14 12.66
CA ALA A 98 -0.83 2.53 13.08
C ALA A 98 0.57 3.11 12.81
N ASN A 99 1.62 2.40 13.23
CA ASN A 99 2.98 2.90 13.22
C ASN A 99 3.66 2.80 11.84
N GLN A 100 3.31 1.78 11.04
CA GLN A 100 3.98 1.53 9.76
C GLN A 100 3.21 2.05 8.55
N VAL A 101 1.88 2.20 8.66
CA VAL A 101 1.02 2.58 7.54
C VAL A 101 0.29 3.89 7.83
N ALA A 102 -0.55 3.93 8.87
CA ALA A 102 -1.44 5.07 9.10
C ALA A 102 -0.71 6.36 9.47
N TYR A 103 0.39 6.30 10.23
CA TYR A 103 1.21 7.49 10.53
C TYR A 103 1.87 8.10 9.29
N ARG A 104 2.12 7.29 8.25
CA ARG A 104 2.78 7.74 7.02
C ARG A 104 1.83 8.45 6.06
N LYS A 105 0.50 8.39 6.28
CA LYS A 105 -0.50 8.96 5.38
C LYS A 105 -0.40 10.49 5.23
N ASP A 106 0.12 11.17 6.26
CA ASP A 106 0.25 12.63 6.27
C ASP A 106 1.52 13.09 5.53
N GLU A 107 2.43 12.16 5.22
CA GLU A 107 3.71 12.42 4.55
C GLU A 107 3.79 11.77 3.16
N LYS A 108 3.05 10.69 2.93
CA LYS A 108 3.16 9.83 1.74
C LYS A 108 1.82 9.27 1.30
N LYS A 109 1.63 9.18 -0.02
CA LYS A 109 0.50 8.45 -0.62
C LYS A 109 0.63 6.96 -0.39
N ILE A 110 -0.48 6.24 -0.18
CA ILE A 110 -0.45 4.80 0.01
C ILE A 110 -1.04 4.14 -1.23
N PHE A 111 -0.26 3.32 -1.91
CA PHE A 111 -0.70 2.54 -3.06
C PHE A 111 -0.79 1.08 -2.68
N ILE A 112 -1.89 0.42 -3.05
CA ILE A 112 -2.06 -1.01 -2.77
C ILE A 112 -1.96 -1.88 -4.01
N LEU A 113 -1.33 -3.04 -3.85
CA LEU A 113 -1.50 -4.19 -4.74
C LEU A 113 -2.54 -5.12 -4.12
N LEU A 114 -3.65 -5.31 -4.83
CA LEU A 114 -4.79 -6.08 -4.36
C LEU A 114 -4.50 -7.59 -4.30
N SER A 115 -5.17 -8.27 -3.38
CA SER A 115 -5.05 -9.72 -3.19
C SER A 115 -5.46 -10.52 -4.43
N LYS A 116 -6.49 -10.07 -5.18
CA LYS A 116 -6.89 -10.71 -6.44
C LYS A 116 -5.71 -10.81 -7.42
N ASP A 117 -4.90 -9.75 -7.49
CA ASP A 117 -3.82 -9.64 -8.46
C ASP A 117 -2.57 -10.35 -7.92
N TYR A 118 -2.23 -10.14 -6.65
CA TYR A 118 -1.09 -10.78 -6.01
C TYR A 118 -1.25 -12.32 -5.89
N CYS A 119 -2.47 -12.81 -5.63
CA CYS A 119 -2.75 -14.23 -5.43
C CYS A 119 -3.07 -15.00 -6.71
N SER A 120 -3.31 -14.31 -7.84
CA SER A 120 -3.66 -14.93 -9.14
C SER A 120 -2.55 -15.77 -9.78
N GLY A 121 -1.33 -15.80 -9.21
CA GLY A 121 -0.15 -16.37 -9.86
C GLY A 121 0.46 -15.47 -10.93
N ASN A 122 -0.22 -14.39 -11.33
CA ASN A 122 0.30 -13.42 -12.30
C ASN A 122 1.60 -12.74 -11.85
N ARG A 123 1.88 -12.73 -10.53
CA ARG A 123 3.15 -12.22 -9.96
C ARG A 123 4.41 -12.94 -10.48
N PHE A 124 4.27 -14.15 -11.03
CA PHE A 124 5.37 -14.92 -11.60
C PHE A 124 5.65 -14.57 -13.08
N ILE A 125 4.80 -13.77 -13.71
CA ILE A 125 4.97 -13.31 -15.08
C ILE A 125 5.83 -12.05 -15.05
N THR A 126 7.05 -12.16 -15.57
CA THR A 126 8.12 -11.15 -15.45
C THR A 126 7.76 -9.77 -15.99
N ASN A 127 6.85 -9.68 -16.97
CA ASN A 127 6.43 -8.44 -17.61
C ASN A 127 4.98 -8.06 -17.30
N GLN A 128 4.32 -8.78 -16.39
CA GLN A 128 2.96 -8.42 -15.99
C GLN A 128 2.98 -7.06 -15.31
N GLN A 129 2.12 -6.18 -15.79
CA GLN A 129 1.84 -4.89 -15.19
C GLN A 129 0.67 -5.02 -14.23
N PHE A 130 0.84 -4.52 -13.02
CA PHE A 130 -0.20 -4.45 -12.01
C PHE A 130 -0.66 -3.02 -11.87
N THR A 131 -1.98 -2.83 -11.75
CA THR A 131 -2.56 -1.55 -11.36
C THR A 131 -2.54 -1.46 -9.84
N LEU A 132 -1.88 -0.44 -9.32
CA LEU A 132 -1.93 -0.08 -7.91
C LEU A 132 -2.85 1.12 -7.74
N TYR A 133 -3.55 1.15 -6.61
CA TYR A 133 -4.59 2.13 -6.32
C TYR A 133 -4.22 2.97 -5.10
N GLU A 134 -4.31 4.30 -5.21
CA GLU A 134 -4.03 5.26 -4.12
C GLU A 134 -5.12 5.27 -3.03
N VAL A 135 -4.94 4.53 -1.94
CA VAL A 135 -5.94 4.39 -0.87
C VAL A 135 -5.67 5.29 0.33
N ASN A 136 -6.73 5.55 1.09
CA ASN A 136 -6.67 5.99 2.47
C ASN A 136 -6.74 4.78 3.42
N VAL A 137 -6.10 4.93 4.58
CA VAL A 137 -6.16 3.92 5.66
C VAL A 137 -6.79 4.56 6.89
N LEU A 138 -7.94 4.03 7.28
CA LEU A 138 -8.67 4.41 8.47
C LEU A 138 -8.59 3.26 9.48
N LEU A 139 -8.17 3.60 10.70
CA LEU A 139 -8.13 2.67 11.82
C LEU A 139 -9.29 3.01 12.76
N GLN A 140 -10.22 2.07 12.95
CA GLN A 140 -11.35 2.23 13.84
C GLN A 140 -11.23 1.25 15.01
N HIS A 141 -11.31 1.79 16.22
CA HIS A 141 -11.41 1.02 17.45
C HIS A 141 -12.89 0.93 17.82
N ASP A 142 -13.47 -0.27 17.92
CA ASP A 142 -14.75 -0.40 18.59
C ASP A 142 -14.47 -0.31 20.10
N GLU A 143 -15.01 0.74 20.74
CA GLU A 143 -15.01 0.87 22.21
C GLU A 143 -15.99 -0.12 22.84
#